data_AF-A0A7S3I638-F1
#
_entry.id   AF-A0A7S3I638-F1
#
_cell.length_a   1.000
_cell.length_b   1.000
_cell.length_c   1.000
_cell.angle_alpha   90.00
_cell.angle_beta   90.00
_cell.angle_gamma   90.00
#
_symmetry.space_group_name_H-M   'P 1'
#
loop_
_entity.id
_entity.type
_entity.pdbx_description
1 polymer ?
#
loop_
_entity_poly.entity_id
_entity_poly.type
_entity_poly.pdbx_seq_one_letter_code
_entity_poly.pdbx_strand_id
1 'polypeptide(L)'
;MQTRVRQLTQRYLFELRRYYYVTPTSYLILIKTFTTLLEQRRNENYTDITKYDRGLAQMAKAGSQAEDIKEKLIELIPQLKKQAEEAVVTQREVEAKKVEVDKEVTEVNKEATQ
;
A
#
# COMPACT_ATOMS: atom_id res chain seq x y z
N MET A 1 41.78 19.43 -7.53
CA MET A 1 41.14 20.67 -7.06
C MET A 1 42.14 21.69 -6.50
N GLN A 2 42.99 21.31 -5.53
CA GLN A 2 43.94 22.20 -4.86
C GLN A 2 44.93 22.91 -5.82
N THR A 3 45.51 22.19 -6.80
CA THR A 3 46.44 22.77 -7.78
C THR A 3 45.81 23.89 -8.60
N ARG A 4 44.52 23.76 -8.95
CA ARG A 4 43.75 24.78 -9.67
C ARG A 4 43.50 26.01 -8.80
N VAL A 5 43.16 25.82 -7.53
CA VAL A 5 42.97 26.94 -6.58
C VAL A 5 44.30 27.70 -6.38
N ARG A 6 45.43 27.00 -6.31
CA ARG A 6 46.76 27.64 -6.23
C ARG A 6 47.08 28.51 -7.45
N GLN A 7 46.69 28.08 -8.66
CA GLN A 7 46.85 28.92 -9.87
C GLN A 7 45.92 30.13 -9.84
N LEU A 8 44.70 29.96 -9.32
CA LEU A 8 43.75 31.06 -9.14
C LEU A 8 44.24 32.09 -8.13
N THR A 9 44.91 31.69 -7.03
CA THR A 9 45.45 32.67 -6.08
C THR A 9 46.54 33.54 -6.69
N GLN A 10 47.37 33.00 -7.60
CA GLN A 10 48.35 33.78 -8.35
C GLN A 10 47.68 34.79 -9.29
N ARG A 11 46.62 34.38 -9.99
CA ARG A 11 45.82 35.29 -10.83
C ARG A 11 45.15 36.39 -10.01
N TYR A 12 44.59 36.04 -8.86
CA TYR A 12 43.95 37.00 -7.95
C TYR A 12 44.94 38.04 -7.41
N LEU A 13 46.18 37.61 -7.12
CA LEU A 13 47.26 38.51 -6.75
C LEU A 13 47.63 39.46 -7.89
N PHE A 14 47.67 38.96 -9.13
CA PHE A 14 47.99 39.78 -10.30
C PHE A 14 46.89 40.81 -10.62
N GLU A 15 45.63 40.37 -10.65
CA GLU A 15 44.49 41.18 -11.08
C GLU A 15 44.02 42.16 -9.99
N LEU A 16 43.98 41.73 -8.73
CA LEU A 16 43.36 42.47 -7.63
C LEU A 16 44.34 42.88 -6.53
N ARG A 17 45.63 42.50 -6.65
CA ARG A 17 46.66 42.73 -5.62
C ARG A 17 46.28 42.17 -4.24
N ARG A 18 45.45 41.13 -4.20
CA ARG A 18 45.01 40.46 -2.96
C ARG A 18 45.69 39.11 -2.80
N TYR A 19 46.27 38.87 -1.63
CA TYR A 19 46.84 37.59 -1.27
C TYR A 19 45.76 36.62 -0.79
N TYR A 20 45.81 35.38 -1.28
CA TYR A 20 44.98 34.29 -0.79
C TYR A 20 45.86 33.05 -0.60
N TYR A 21 45.76 32.43 0.57
CA TYR A 21 46.65 31.35 0.99
C TYR A 21 45.92 30.01 0.94
N VAL A 22 46.54 29.04 0.27
CA VAL A 22 46.06 27.65 0.25
C VAL A 22 47.02 26.83 1.10
N THR A 23 46.55 26.38 2.26
CA THR A 23 47.35 25.54 3.16
C THR A 23 46.98 24.06 2.99
N PRO A 24 47.87 23.12 3.34
CA PRO A 24 47.53 21.70 3.39
C PRO A 24 46.31 21.41 4.29
N THR A 25 46.12 22.18 5.36
CA THR A 25 44.95 22.09 6.26
C THR A 25 43.64 22.35 5.53
N SER A 26 43.59 23.34 4.62
CA SER A 26 42.41 23.59 3.79
C SER A 26 42.07 22.40 2.88
N TYR A 27 43.08 21.65 2.43
CA TYR A 27 42.87 20.44 1.64
C TYR A 27 42.33 19.27 2.48
N LEU A 28 42.80 19.12 3.72
CA LEU A 28 42.26 18.12 4.65
C LEU A 28 40.80 18.40 5.00
N ILE A 29 40.46 19.67 5.22
CA ILE A 29 39.06 20.09 5.43
C ILE A 29 38.22 19.75 4.19
N LEU A 30 38.70 20.03 2.99
CA LEU A 30 38.01 19.68 1.74
C LEU A 30 37.75 18.18 1.62
N ILE A 31 38.74 17.33 1.91
CA ILE A 31 38.55 15.88 1.88
C ILE A 31 37.46 15.48 2.88
N LYS A 32 37.55 15.98 4.11
CA LYS A 32 36.58 15.66 5.17
C LYS A 32 35.16 16.07 4.77
N THR A 33 34.96 17.28 4.27
CA THR A 33 33.63 17.75 3.84
C THR A 33 33.09 16.94 2.67
N PHE A 34 33.95 16.55 1.73
CA PHE A 34 33.55 15.74 0.58
C PHE A 34 33.13 14.33 1.01
N THR A 35 33.87 13.71 1.94
CA THR A 35 33.50 12.40 2.51
C THR A 35 32.15 12.48 3.22
N THR A 36 31.94 13.47 4.09
CA THR A 36 30.66 13.65 4.78
C THR A 36 29.50 13.89 3.82
N LEU A 37 29.70 14.72 2.79
CA LEU A 37 28.68 14.97 1.78
C LEU A 37 28.33 13.69 0.98
N LEU A 38 29.35 12.90 0.61
CA LEU A 38 29.14 11.63 -0.09
C LEU A 38 28.35 10.63 0.76
N GLU A 39 28.67 10.51 2.05
CA GLU A 39 27.93 9.66 2.98
C GLU A 39 26.48 10.10 3.10
N GLN A 40 26.24 11.40 3.24
CA GLN A 40 24.87 11.94 3.28
C GLN A 40 24.09 11.58 2.02
N ARG A 41 24.65 11.81 0.82
CA ARG A 41 23.99 11.47 -0.45
C ARG A 41 23.75 9.98 -0.62
N ARG A 42 24.68 9.14 -0.16
CA ARG A 42 24.49 7.68 -0.17
C ARG A 42 23.36 7.26 0.74
N ASN A 43 23.25 7.85 1.92
CA ASN A 43 22.17 7.55 2.86
C ASN A 43 20.83 7.99 2.29
N GLU A 44 20.73 9.19 1.70
CA GLU A 44 19.53 9.67 1.01
C GLU A 44 19.09 8.67 -0.09
N ASN A 45 20.02 8.29 -0.98
CA ASN A 45 19.71 7.32 -2.03
C ASN A 45 19.29 5.95 -1.47
N TYR A 46 19.95 5.48 -0.42
CA TYR A 46 19.61 4.20 0.20
C TYR A 46 18.22 4.24 0.85
N THR A 47 17.85 5.36 1.48
CA THR A 47 16.50 5.53 2.02
C THR A 47 15.43 5.49 0.94
N ASP A 48 15.69 6.07 -0.23
CA ASP A 48 14.75 6.02 -1.36
C ASP A 48 14.64 4.60 -1.95
N ILE A 49 15.77 3.92 -2.15
CA ILE A 49 15.79 2.53 -2.62
C ILE A 49 14.97 1.62 -1.69
N THR A 50 15.26 1.67 -0.38
CA THR A 50 14.52 0.85 0.59
C THR A 50 13.03 1.18 0.65
N LYS A 51 12.65 2.44 0.42
CA LYS A 51 11.25 2.85 0.32
C LYS A 51 10.58 2.23 -0.91
N TYR A 52 11.24 2.25 -2.08
CA TYR A 52 10.72 1.63 -3.30
C TYR A 52 10.61 0.12 -3.17
N ASP A 53 11.61 -0.55 -2.60
CA ASP A 53 11.57 -2.00 -2.38
C ASP A 53 10.40 -2.41 -1.49
N ARG A 54 10.16 -1.67 -0.40
CA ARG A 54 8.99 -1.90 0.45
C ARG A 54 7.68 -1.65 -0.30
N GLY A 55 7.62 -0.59 -1.10
CA GLY A 55 6.45 -0.28 -1.92
C GLY A 55 6.11 -1.40 -2.91
N LEU A 56 7.12 -1.90 -3.62
CA LEU A 56 6.99 -3.01 -4.56
C LEU A 56 6.55 -4.30 -3.87
N ALA A 57 7.14 -4.64 -2.72
CA ALA A 57 6.75 -5.81 -1.95
C ALA A 57 5.28 -5.72 -1.47
N GLN A 58 4.85 -4.55 -1.02
CA GLN A 58 3.46 -4.32 -0.60
C GLN A 58 2.47 -4.41 -1.76
N MET A 59 2.83 -3.87 -2.93
CA MET A 59 2.02 -3.99 -4.15
C MET A 59 1.88 -5.44 -4.60
N ALA A 60 2.98 -6.21 -4.59
CA ALA A 60 2.96 -7.63 -4.92
C ALA A 60 2.04 -8.42 -3.98
N LYS A 61 2.13 -8.15 -2.66
CA LYS A 61 1.26 -8.76 -1.65
C LYS A 61 -0.22 -8.39 -1.83
N ALA A 62 -0.51 -7.12 -2.12
CA ALA A 62 -1.87 -6.67 -2.39
C ALA A 62 -2.44 -7.32 -3.66
N GLY A 63 -1.60 -7.49 -4.70
CA GLY A 63 -1.96 -8.19 -5.93
C GLY A 63 -2.37 -9.64 -5.68
N SER A 64 -1.55 -10.40 -4.94
CA SER A 64 -1.88 -11.79 -4.62
C SER A 64 -3.16 -11.90 -3.77
N GLN A 65 -3.33 -11.01 -2.79
CA GLN A 65 -4.55 -10.98 -1.96
C GLN A 65 -5.81 -10.65 -2.77
N ALA A 66 -5.71 -9.74 -3.74
CA ALA A 66 -6.83 -9.40 -4.62
C ALA A 66 -7.23 -10.58 -5.52
N GLU A 67 -6.24 -11.36 -5.98
CA GLU A 67 -6.46 -12.58 -6.76
C GLU A 67 -7.15 -13.67 -5.92
N ASP A 68 -6.67 -13.94 -4.70
CA ASP A 68 -7.32 -14.87 -3.77
C ASP A 68 -8.78 -14.49 -3.47
N ILE A 69 -9.05 -13.19 -3.26
CA ILE A 69 -10.41 -12.69 -3.01
C ILE A 69 -11.29 -12.88 -4.25
N LYS A 70 -10.75 -12.65 -5.44
CA LYS A 70 -11.47 -12.82 -6.70
C LYS A 70 -11.87 -14.28 -6.91
N GLU A 71 -10.98 -15.24 -6.63
CA GLU A 71 -11.29 -16.66 -6.71
C GLU A 71 -12.40 -17.05 -5.74
N LYS A 72 -12.29 -16.65 -4.47
CA LYS A 72 -13.34 -16.89 -3.45
C LYS A 72 -14.69 -16.30 -3.84
N LEU A 73 -14.72 -15.11 -4.45
CA LEU A 73 -15.96 -14.50 -4.92
C LEU A 73 -16.59 -15.30 -6.07
N ILE A 74 -15.80 -15.79 -7.02
CA ILE A 74 -16.29 -16.62 -8.13
C ILE A 74 -16.95 -17.90 -7.60
N GLU A 75 -16.39 -18.50 -6.54
CA GLU A 75 -16.97 -19.68 -5.89
C GLU A 75 -18.23 -19.38 -5.06
N LEU A 76 -18.24 -18.27 -4.31
CA LEU A 76 -19.36 -17.95 -3.42
C LEU A 76 -20.62 -17.49 -4.17
N ILE A 77 -20.48 -16.75 -5.27
CA ILE A 77 -21.61 -16.21 -6.04
C ILE A 77 -22.64 -17.29 -6.45
N PRO A 78 -22.26 -18.44 -7.04
CA PRO A 78 -23.22 -19.47 -7.41
C PRO A 78 -23.83 -20.18 -6.19
N GLN A 79 -23.07 -20.36 -5.10
CA GLN A 79 -23.59 -20.96 -3.86
C GLN A 79 -24.67 -20.08 -3.23
N LEU A 80 -24.45 -18.77 -3.17
CA LEU A 80 -25.42 -17.82 -2.65
C LEU A 80 -26.70 -17.76 -3.50
N LYS A 81 -26.59 -17.86 -4.83
CA LYS A 81 -27.76 -17.95 -5.71
C LYS A 81 -28.60 -19.19 -5.42
N LYS A 82 -27.96 -20.36 -5.29
CA LYS A 82 -28.66 -21.61 -4.95
C LYS A 82 -29.34 -21.53 -3.58
N GLN A 83 -28.63 -21.03 -2.57
CA GLN A 83 -29.21 -20.85 -1.23
C GLN A 83 -30.39 -19.86 -1.24
N ALA A 84 -30.32 -18.78 -2.03
CA ALA A 84 -31.43 -17.85 -2.17
C ALA A 84 -32.64 -18.49 -2.85
N GLU A 85 -32.43 -19.30 -3.90
CA GLU A 85 -33.51 -20.06 -4.56
C GLU A 85 -34.14 -21.09 -3.60
N GLU A 86 -33.34 -21.84 -2.87
CA GLU A 86 -33.80 -22.80 -1.84
C GLU A 86 -34.56 -22.10 -0.70
N ALA A 87 -34.12 -20.92 -0.27
CA ALA A 87 -34.82 -20.10 0.72
C ALA A 87 -36.20 -19.64 0.23
N VAL A 88 -36.34 -19.27 -1.04
CA VAL A 88 -37.64 -18.91 -1.63
C VAL A 88 -38.60 -20.10 -1.69
N VAL A 89 -38.10 -21.30 -2.02
CA VAL A 89 -38.90 -22.53 -2.06
C VAL A 89 -39.40 -22.88 -0.66
N THR A 90 -38.50 -22.92 0.32
CA THR A 90 -38.85 -23.21 1.72
C THR A 90 -39.81 -22.16 2.30
N GLN A 91 -39.66 -20.89 1.95
CA GLN A 91 -40.59 -19.84 2.36
C GLN A 91 -42.00 -20.06 1.79
N ARG A 92 -42.12 -20.47 0.52
CA ARG A 92 -43.42 -20.83 -0.08
C ARG A 92 -44.05 -22.05 0.57
N GLU A 93 -43.27 -23.08 0.91
CA GLU A 93 -43.78 -24.26 1.61
C GLU A 93 -44.29 -23.91 3.01
N VAL A 94 -43.61 -23.01 3.72
CA VAL A 94 -44.07 -22.51 5.03
C VAL A 94 -45.36 -21.70 4.88
N GLU A 95 -45.49 -20.87 3.86
CA GLU A 95 -46.74 -20.14 3.58
C GLU A 95 -47.90 -21.09 3.22
N ALA A 96 -47.67 -22.13 2.42
CA ALA A 96 -48.68 -23.12 2.08
C ALA A 96 -49.17 -23.91 3.31
N LYS A 97 -48.23 -24.35 4.16
CA LYS A 97 -48.56 -25.04 5.42
C LYS A 97 -49.30 -24.12 6.40
N LYS A 98 -48.98 -22.82 6.44
CA LYS A 98 -49.75 -21.85 7.24
C LYS A 98 -51.20 -21.75 6.76
N VAL A 99 -51.43 -21.71 5.45
CA VAL A 99 -52.79 -21.66 4.87
C VAL A 99 -53.58 -22.94 5.16
N GLU A 100 -52.95 -24.11 5.18
CA GLU A 100 -53.60 -25.37 5.59
C GLU A 100 -53.94 -25.39 7.08
N VAL A 101 -53.00 -24.99 7.93
CA VAL A 101 -53.24 -24.89 9.38
C VAL A 101 -54.34 -23.87 9.69
N ASP A 102 -54.37 -22.73 9.01
CA ASP A 102 -55.43 -21.73 9.18
C ASP A 102 -56.80 -22.27 8.73
N LYS A 103 -56.85 -23.13 7.70
CA LYS A 103 -58.10 -23.80 7.28
C LYS A 103 -58.55 -24.84 8.32
N GLU A 104 -57.65 -25.67 8.82
CA GLU A 104 -57.96 -26.65 9.88
C GLU A 104 -58.46 -25.96 11.16
N VAL A 105 -57.84 -24.85 11.57
CA VAL A 105 -58.29 -24.07 12.74
C VAL A 105 -59.69 -23.47 12.54
N THR A 106 -60.06 -23.12 11.30
CA THR A 106 -61.43 -22.66 11.01
C THR A 106 -62.47 -23.77 10.97
N GLU A 107 -62.09 -25.02 10.69
CA GLU A 107 -63.01 -26.17 10.74
C GLU A 107 -63.18 -26.69 12.18
N VAL A 108 -62.10 -26.76 12.96
CA VAL A 108 -62.17 -27.12 14.39
C VAL A 108 -62.99 -26.10 15.20
N ASN A 109 -62.94 -24.80 14.84
CA ASN A 109 -63.81 -23.80 15.46
C ASN A 109 -65.29 -23.88 15.02
N LYS A 110 -65.61 -24.53 13.89
CA LYS A 110 -67.00 -24.79 13.49
C LYS A 110 -67.56 -26.04 14.17
N GLU A 111 -66.74 -27.05 14.42
CA GLU A 111 -67.13 -28.24 15.19
C GLU A 111 -67.29 -27.96 16.68
N ALA A 112 -66.62 -26.95 17.23
CA ALA A 112 -66.78 -26.53 18.63
C ALA A 112 -68.04 -25.68 18.93
N THR A 113 -68.91 -25.43 17.93
CA THR A 113 -70.13 -24.61 18.10
C THR A 113 -71.44 -25.39 17.88
N GLN A 114 -71.43 -26.72 18.05
CA GLN A 114 -72.65 -27.55 18.21
C GLN A 114 -72.77 -28.09 19.63
#